data_AF-A0A971LRJ8-F1
#
_entry.id   AF-A0A971LRJ8-F1
#
_cell.length_a   1.000
_cell.length_b   1.000
_cell.length_c   1.000
_cell.angle_alpha   90.00
_cell.angle_beta   90.00
_cell.angle_gamma   90.00
#
_symmetry.space_group_name_H-M   'P 1'
#
loop_
_entity.id
_entity.type
_entity.pdbx_description
1 polymer ?
#
loop_
_entity_poly.entity_id
_entity_poly.type
_entity_poly.pdbx_seq_one_letter_code
_entity_poly.pdbx_strand_id
1 'polypeptide(L)'
;MNFRLIGWFSVALAALAILPFLVRVTNQKVFKSRSKTYFKVFKILRATHKVAGLLLAAVGLVHGFMALNGRVRLHTGTLVHLGFLVTAILGITYYRKKNRTLFRVHKAMALVSYLLLGLHLLQPWALGQWFGLW
;
A
#
# COMPACT_ATOMS: atom_id res chain seq x y z
N MET A 1 5.66 -18.34 13.92
CA MET A 1 5.95 -17.53 12.70
C MET A 1 6.42 -16.15 13.15
N ASN A 2 7.48 -15.58 12.56
CA ASN A 2 8.07 -14.32 13.02
C ASN A 2 7.32 -13.11 12.43
N PHE A 3 6.62 -12.33 13.28
CA PHE A 3 5.83 -11.17 12.82
C PHE A 3 6.68 -10.10 12.11
N ARG A 4 7.98 -9.99 12.43
CA ARG A 4 8.91 -9.07 11.77
C ARG A 4 9.18 -9.46 10.32
N LEU A 5 9.32 -10.77 10.06
CA LEU A 5 9.48 -11.30 8.69
C LEU A 5 8.25 -10.95 7.84
N ILE A 6 7.06 -11.16 8.40
CA ILE A 6 5.79 -10.81 7.74
C ILE A 6 5.70 -9.29 7.51
N GLY A 7 6.15 -8.48 8.47
CA GLY A 7 6.21 -7.03 8.33
C GLY A 7 7.09 -6.59 7.16
N TRP A 8 8.31 -7.12 7.05
CA TRP A 8 9.18 -6.85 5.90
C TRP A 8 8.60 -7.37 4.58
N PHE A 9 7.91 -8.51 4.60
CA PHE A 9 7.19 -9.00 3.42
C PHE A 9 6.06 -8.05 3.01
N SER A 10 5.29 -7.50 3.96
CA SER A 10 4.31 -6.44 3.69
C SER A 10 4.96 -5.19 3.09
N VAL A 11 6.12 -4.77 3.58
CA VAL A 11 6.87 -3.63 3.00
C VAL A 11 7.28 -3.92 1.56
N ALA A 12 7.75 -5.14 1.25
CA ALA A 12 8.08 -5.53 -0.12
C ALA A 12 6.85 -5.51 -1.04
N LEU A 13 5.70 -5.99 -0.57
CA LEU A 13 4.43 -5.92 -1.32
C LEU A 13 3.99 -4.47 -1.56
N ALA A 14 4.12 -3.59 -0.56
CA ALA A 14 3.87 -2.17 -0.71
C ALA A 14 4.82 -1.56 -1.75
N ALA A 15 6.12 -1.84 -1.69
CA ALA A 15 7.07 -1.37 -2.71
C ALA A 15 6.66 -1.80 -4.12
N LEU A 16 6.29 -3.08 -4.33
CA LEU A 16 5.78 -3.57 -5.61
C LEU A 16 4.49 -2.86 -6.04
N ALA A 17 3.61 -2.54 -5.10
CA ALA A 17 2.36 -1.84 -5.38
C ALA A 17 2.58 -0.39 -5.85
N ILE A 18 3.62 0.33 -5.41
CA ILE A 18 3.84 1.71 -5.90
C ILE A 18 4.57 1.76 -7.25
N LEU A 19 5.23 0.68 -7.68
CA LEU A 19 6.08 0.67 -8.89
C LEU A 19 5.39 1.19 -10.17
N PRO A 20 4.14 0.81 -10.53
CA PRO A 20 3.53 1.34 -11.75
C PRO A 20 3.37 2.85 -11.71
N PHE A 21 3.12 3.43 -10.53
CA PHE A 21 3.03 4.88 -10.38
C PHE A 21 4.40 5.53 -10.60
N LEU A 22 5.45 5.03 -9.93
CA LEU A 22 6.81 5.56 -10.07
C LEU A 22 7.30 5.47 -11.52
N VAL A 23 7.20 4.29 -12.13
CA VAL A 23 7.63 4.08 -13.51
C VAL A 23 6.87 4.98 -14.48
N ARG A 24 5.56 5.17 -14.29
CA ARG A 24 4.77 6.09 -15.11
C ARG A 24 5.25 7.54 -14.94
N VAL A 25 5.42 8.02 -13.71
CA VAL A 25 5.82 9.40 -13.44
C VAL A 25 7.22 9.67 -13.97
N THR A 26 8.17 8.77 -13.71
CA THR A 26 9.54 8.89 -14.20
C THR A 26 9.58 8.86 -15.73
N ASN A 27 8.81 7.97 -16.38
CA ASN A 27 8.74 7.99 -17.84
C ASN A 27 8.10 9.28 -18.37
N GLN A 28 7.09 9.84 -17.72
CA GLN A 28 6.45 11.09 -18.18
C GLN A 28 7.36 12.32 -18.01
N LYS A 29 8.16 12.37 -16.95
CA LYS A 29 9.00 13.53 -16.60
C LYS A 29 10.42 13.47 -17.16
N VAL A 30 11.02 12.29 -17.19
CA VAL A 30 12.46 12.10 -17.49
C VAL A 30 12.66 11.48 -18.87
N PHE A 31 12.24 10.21 -19.04
CA PHE A 31 12.64 9.43 -20.21
C PHE A 31 11.77 9.64 -21.46
N LYS A 32 10.47 9.95 -21.27
CA LYS A 32 9.45 10.09 -22.32
C LYS A 32 9.43 8.93 -23.34
N SER A 33 9.80 7.73 -22.89
CA SER A 33 9.99 6.56 -23.75
C SER A 33 8.67 6.08 -24.35
N ARG A 34 8.72 5.69 -25.63
CA ARG A 34 7.64 5.10 -26.41
C ARG A 34 7.98 3.70 -26.93
N SER A 35 9.02 3.07 -26.38
CA SER A 35 9.48 1.76 -26.86
C SER A 35 8.47 0.64 -26.54
N LYS A 36 8.46 -0.41 -27.38
CA LYS A 36 7.66 -1.62 -27.14
C LYS A 36 8.01 -2.26 -25.78
N THR A 37 9.29 -2.21 -25.39
CA THR A 37 9.79 -2.70 -24.10
C THR A 37 9.16 -1.98 -22.92
N TYR A 38 9.07 -0.64 -22.95
CA TYR A 38 8.42 0.13 -21.89
C TYR A 38 6.96 -0.32 -21.69
N PHE A 39 6.21 -0.45 -22.78
CA PHE A 39 4.81 -0.89 -22.70
C PHE A 39 4.67 -2.33 -22.17
N LYS A 40 5.60 -3.23 -22.54
CA LYS A 40 5.65 -4.61 -22.02
C LYS A 40 5.90 -4.62 -20.51
N VAL A 41 6.92 -3.91 -20.04
CA VAL A 41 7.25 -3.78 -18.61
C VAL A 41 6.08 -3.16 -17.84
N PHE A 42 5.51 -2.07 -18.35
CA PHE A 42 4.38 -1.40 -17.69
C PHE A 42 3.13 -2.28 -17.60
N LYS A 43 2.89 -3.16 -18.60
CA LYS A 43 1.81 -4.15 -18.54
C LYS A 43 2.03 -5.16 -17.41
N ILE A 44 3.25 -5.67 -17.25
CA ILE A 44 3.63 -6.60 -16.17
C ILE A 44 3.45 -5.91 -14.82
N LEU A 45 4.03 -4.71 -14.63
CA LEU A 45 3.92 -3.96 -13.38
C LEU A 45 2.45 -3.71 -12.98
N ARG A 46 1.57 -3.39 -13.93
CA ARG A 46 0.13 -3.23 -13.65
C ARG A 46 -0.54 -4.52 -13.20
N ALA A 47 -0.11 -5.68 -13.71
CA ALA A 47 -0.63 -6.97 -13.26
C ALA A 47 -0.13 -7.27 -11.84
N THR A 48 1.19 -7.14 -11.62
CA THR A 48 1.85 -7.36 -10.32
C THR A 48 1.29 -6.45 -9.24
N HIS A 49 1.06 -5.16 -9.52
CA HIS A 49 0.49 -4.22 -8.54
C HIS A 49 -0.87 -4.67 -7.99
N LYS A 50 -1.75 -5.21 -8.83
CA LYS A 50 -3.07 -5.67 -8.37
C LYS A 50 -2.92 -6.84 -7.39
N VAL A 51 -2.09 -7.82 -7.76
CA VAL A 51 -1.82 -8.98 -6.91
C VAL A 51 -1.13 -8.55 -5.62
N ALA A 52 -0.12 -7.69 -5.72
CA ALA A 52 0.61 -7.16 -4.57
C ALA A 52 -0.29 -6.38 -3.61
N GLY A 53 -1.21 -5.54 -4.13
CA GLY A 53 -2.15 -4.79 -3.31
C GLY A 53 -3.15 -5.68 -2.56
N LEU A 54 -3.64 -6.76 -3.19
CA LEU A 54 -4.52 -7.72 -2.54
C LEU A 54 -3.79 -8.55 -1.48
N LEU A 55 -2.59 -9.04 -1.82
CA LEU A 55 -1.74 -9.76 -0.87
C LEU A 55 -1.35 -8.85 0.30
N LEU A 56 -1.05 -7.58 0.05
CA LEU A 56 -0.72 -6.62 1.11
C LEU A 56 -1.88 -6.44 2.08
N ALA A 57 -3.12 -6.37 1.60
CA ALA A 57 -4.29 -6.33 2.46
C ALA A 57 -4.37 -7.61 3.32
N ALA A 58 -4.28 -8.80 2.72
CA ALA A 58 -4.37 -10.06 3.48
C ALA A 58 -3.23 -10.24 4.49
N VAL A 59 -1.98 -10.06 4.05
CA VAL A 59 -0.78 -10.24 4.87
C VAL A 59 -0.68 -9.16 5.95
N GLY A 60 -1.06 -7.92 5.63
CA GLY A 60 -1.06 -6.82 6.60
C GLY A 60 -1.99 -7.08 7.78
N LEU A 61 -3.13 -7.74 7.55
CA LEU A 61 -4.04 -8.17 8.62
C LEU A 61 -3.37 -9.20 9.55
N VAL A 62 -2.72 -10.21 8.96
CA VAL A 62 -2.00 -11.25 9.72
C VAL A 62 -0.85 -10.64 10.52
N HIS A 63 -0.06 -9.76 9.90
CA HIS A 63 1.03 -9.05 10.57
C HIS A 63 0.49 -8.23 11.75
N GLY A 64 -0.55 -7.42 11.53
CA GLY A 64 -1.13 -6.57 12.58
C GLY A 64 -1.69 -7.38 13.75
N PHE A 65 -2.41 -8.47 13.46
CA PHE A 65 -2.94 -9.37 14.49
C PHE A 65 -1.82 -9.98 15.34
N MET A 66 -0.74 -10.46 14.72
CA MET A 66 0.40 -11.02 15.44
C MET A 66 1.18 -9.96 16.22
N ALA A 67 1.42 -8.79 15.62
CA ALA A 67 2.18 -7.70 16.24
C ALA A 67 1.48 -7.12 17.47
N LEU A 68 0.14 -7.21 17.52
CA LEU A 68 -0.68 -6.75 18.65
C LEU A 68 -1.09 -7.90 19.60
N ASN A 69 -0.41 -9.05 19.54
CA ASN A 69 -0.68 -10.22 20.37
C ASN A 69 -2.16 -10.67 20.33
N GLY A 70 -2.76 -10.63 19.14
CA GLY A 70 -4.14 -11.05 18.89
C GLY A 70 -5.20 -10.03 19.32
N ARG A 71 -4.81 -8.83 19.75
CA ARG A 71 -5.74 -7.78 20.19
C ARG A 71 -5.93 -6.71 19.13
N VAL A 72 -7.12 -6.15 19.05
CA VAL A 72 -7.37 -4.93 18.25
C VAL A 72 -7.08 -3.72 19.14
N ARG A 73 -6.05 -2.94 18.79
CA ARG A 73 -5.68 -1.70 19.49
C ARG A 73 -5.49 -0.58 18.48
N LEU A 74 -5.67 0.65 18.95
CA LEU A 74 -5.31 1.82 18.16
C LEU A 74 -3.78 1.90 18.08
N HIS A 75 -3.24 1.63 16.90
CA HIS A 75 -1.81 1.58 16.63
C HIS A 75 -1.57 2.09 15.22
N THR A 76 -0.39 2.68 14.94
CA THR A 76 -0.10 3.20 13.59
C THR A 76 -0.21 2.10 12.53
N GLY A 77 0.18 0.86 12.87
CA GLY A 77 0.01 -0.30 11.98
C GLY A 77 -1.45 -0.63 11.64
N THR A 78 -2.38 -0.41 12.58
CA THR A 78 -3.82 -0.56 12.34
C THR A 78 -4.31 0.48 11.32
N LEU A 79 -3.85 1.74 11.45
CA LEU A 79 -4.17 2.81 10.49
C LEU A 79 -3.58 2.52 9.11
N VAL A 80 -2.34 2.03 9.04
CA VAL A 80 -1.69 1.61 7.79
C VAL A 80 -2.52 0.53 7.10
N HIS A 81 -2.91 -0.50 7.85
CA HIS A 81 -3.67 -1.61 7.30
C HIS A 81 -5.04 -1.13 6.78
N LEU A 82 -5.77 -0.31 7.54
CA LEU A 82 -7.03 0.29 7.09
C LEU A 82 -6.84 1.15 5.83
N GLY A 83 -5.79 1.96 5.78
CA GLY A 83 -5.45 2.77 4.60
C GLY A 83 -5.26 1.92 3.35
N PHE A 84 -4.43 0.87 3.43
CA PHE A 84 -4.19 -0.03 2.31
C PHE A 84 -5.43 -0.87 1.95
N LEU A 85 -6.23 -1.28 2.93
CA LEU A 85 -7.49 -1.99 2.70
C LEU A 85 -8.49 -1.14 1.91
N VAL A 86 -8.71 0.10 2.36
CA VAL A 86 -9.57 1.08 1.65
C VAL A 86 -9.01 1.35 0.24
N THR A 87 -7.69 1.51 0.12
CA THR A 87 -7.03 1.72 -1.18
C THR A 87 -7.27 0.54 -2.13
N ALA A 88 -7.16 -0.70 -1.64
CA ALA A 88 -7.41 -1.91 -2.42
C ALA A 88 -8.89 -2.02 -2.86
N ILE A 89 -9.83 -1.76 -1.93
CA ILE A 89 -11.28 -1.72 -2.23
C ILE A 89 -11.56 -0.70 -3.33
N LEU A 90 -11.06 0.53 -3.20
CA LEU A 90 -11.23 1.57 -4.23
C LEU A 90 -10.63 1.15 -5.58
N GLY A 91 -9.48 0.47 -5.57
CA GLY A 91 -8.84 -0.07 -6.77
C GLY A 91 -9.69 -1.13 -7.46
N ILE A 92 -10.28 -2.06 -6.69
CA ILE A 92 -11.21 -3.09 -7.19
C ILE A 92 -12.48 -2.43 -7.72
N THR A 93 -13.09 -1.51 -6.97
CA THR A 93 -14.32 -0.82 -7.39
C THR A 93 -14.08 -0.02 -8.66
N TYR A 94 -12.95 0.68 -8.77
CA TYR A 94 -12.56 1.37 -10.00
C TYR A 94 -12.36 0.38 -11.15
N TYR A 95 -11.72 -0.77 -10.93
CA TYR A 95 -11.55 -1.79 -11.97
C TYR A 95 -12.89 -2.24 -12.55
N ARG A 96 -13.94 -2.34 -11.73
CA ARG A 96 -15.30 -2.71 -12.16
C ARG A 96 -16.09 -1.56 -12.78
N LYS A 97 -16.15 -0.40 -12.09
CA LYS A 97 -17.01 0.74 -12.47
C LYS A 97 -16.35 1.73 -13.44
N LYS A 98 -15.02 1.69 -13.61
CA LYS A 98 -14.22 2.61 -14.44
C LYS A 98 -14.43 4.11 -14.15
N ASN A 99 -14.95 4.45 -12.97
CA ASN A 99 -15.23 5.84 -12.58
C ASN A 99 -13.95 6.62 -12.26
N ARG A 100 -13.74 7.76 -12.93
CA ARG A 100 -12.55 8.62 -12.76
C ARG A 100 -12.40 9.18 -11.35
N THR A 101 -13.51 9.46 -10.65
CA THR A 101 -13.50 9.91 -9.25
C THR A 101 -12.94 8.83 -8.34
N LEU A 102 -13.36 7.57 -8.49
CA LEU A 102 -12.81 6.44 -7.73
C LEU A 102 -11.30 6.30 -7.95
N PHE A 103 -10.82 6.50 -9.18
CA PHE A 103 -9.38 6.48 -9.45
C PHE A 103 -8.63 7.63 -8.77
N ARG A 104 -9.22 8.83 -8.72
CA ARG A 104 -8.64 9.99 -8.02
C ARG A 104 -8.55 9.72 -6.52
N VAL A 105 -9.63 9.22 -5.92
CA VAL A 105 -9.69 8.88 -4.48
C VAL A 105 -8.73 7.72 -4.17
N HIS A 106 -8.66 6.68 -5.02
CA HIS A 106 -7.69 5.60 -4.87
C HIS A 106 -6.24 6.11 -4.80
N LYS A 107 -5.85 7.04 -5.68
CA LYS A 107 -4.50 7.63 -5.63
C LYS A 107 -4.26 8.47 -4.38
N ALA A 108 -5.25 9.26 -3.96
CA ALA A 108 -5.14 10.05 -2.73
C ALA A 108 -5.00 9.14 -1.50
N MET A 109 -5.84 8.11 -1.40
CA MET A 109 -5.76 7.11 -0.32
C MET A 109 -4.47 6.30 -0.36
N ALA A 110 -3.95 5.97 -1.55
CA ALA A 110 -2.65 5.34 -1.68
C ALA A 110 -1.55 6.23 -1.06
N LEU A 111 -1.51 7.52 -1.40
CA LEU A 111 -0.56 8.46 -0.81
C LEU A 111 -0.67 8.51 0.72
N VAL A 112 -1.89 8.66 1.25
CA VAL A 112 -2.14 8.64 2.71
C VAL A 112 -1.63 7.34 3.33
N SER A 113 -1.88 6.19 2.69
CA SER A 113 -1.42 4.87 3.16
C SER A 113 0.10 4.78 3.23
N TYR A 114 0.82 5.31 2.23
CA TYR A 114 2.29 5.35 2.25
C TYR A 114 2.86 6.31 3.30
N LEU A 115 2.20 7.45 3.53
CA LEU A 115 2.61 8.37 4.60
C LEU A 115 2.43 7.72 5.98
N LEU A 116 1.29 7.04 6.20
CA LEU A 116 1.06 6.26 7.42
C LEU A 116 2.08 5.12 7.54
N LEU A 117 2.44 4.44 6.44
CA LEU A 117 3.46 3.39 6.46
C LEU A 117 4.81 3.97 6.87
N GLY A 118 5.19 5.13 6.32
CA GLY A 118 6.40 5.85 6.73
C GLY A 118 6.40 6.17 8.23
N LEU A 119 5.30 6.73 8.75
CA LEU A 119 5.13 6.97 10.19
C LEU A 119 5.26 5.67 11.00
N HIS A 120 4.61 4.60 10.57
CA HIS A 120 4.64 3.31 11.26
C HIS A 120 6.06 2.71 11.31
N LEU A 121 6.84 2.85 10.23
CA LEU A 121 8.23 2.37 10.19
C LEU A 121 9.16 3.19 11.09
N LEU A 122 8.93 4.50 11.21
CA LEU A 122 9.74 5.38 12.05
C LEU A 122 9.36 5.30 13.53
N GLN A 123 8.06 5.26 13.82
CA GLN A 123 7.52 5.37 15.18
C GLN A 123 6.20 4.57 15.32
N PRO A 124 6.26 3.24 15.52
CA PRO A 124 5.08 2.39 15.58
C PRO A 124 4.04 2.82 16.63
N TRP A 125 4.50 3.33 17.77
CA TRP A 125 3.66 3.75 18.89
C TRP A 125 3.36 5.26 18.91
N ALA A 126 3.50 5.96 17.79
CA ALA A 126 3.26 7.41 17.73
C ALA A 126 1.90 7.83 18.32
N LEU A 127 0.83 7.06 18.05
CA LEU A 127 -0.50 7.36 18.59
C LEU A 127 -0.56 7.27 20.12
N GLY A 128 0.07 6.25 20.71
CA GLY A 128 0.13 6.11 22.17
C GLY A 128 1.00 7.17 22.83
N GLN A 129 2.11 7.53 22.20
CA GLN A 129 3.04 8.55 22.70
C GLN A 129 2.47 9.97 22.61
N TRP A 130 1.74 10.30 21.53
CA TRP A 130 1.22 11.66 21.32
C TRP A 130 -0.12 11.91 22.00
N PHE A 131 -0.96 10.88 22.13
CA PHE A 131 -2.34 11.03 22.63
C PHE A 131 -2.62 10.23 23.91
N GLY A 132 -1.64 9.52 24.47
CA GLY A 132 -1.82 8.70 25.69
C GLY A 132 -2.65 7.43 25.49
N LEU A 133 -2.80 6.97 24.24
CA LEU A 133 -3.65 5.83 23.86
C LEU A 133 -2.82 4.53 23.81
N TRP A 134 -2.79 3.78 24.92
CA TRP A 134 -2.01 2.53 25.03
C TRP A 134 -2.83 1.28 24.69
#